data_AF-A0A2C9LQ29-F1
#
_entry.id   AF-A0A2C9LQ29-F1
#
_cell.length_a   1.000
_cell.length_b   1.000
_cell.length_c   1.000
_cell.angle_alpha   90.00
_cell.angle_beta   90.00
_cell.angle_gamma   90.00
#
_symmetry.space_group_name_H-M   'P 1'
#
loop_
_entity.id
_entity.type
_entity.pdbx_description
1 polymer ?
#
loop_
_entity_poly.entity_id
_entity_poly.type
_entity_poly.pdbx_seq_one_letter_code
_entity_poly.pdbx_strand_id
1 'polypeptide(L)'
;MVLDGSFQAVTKEPPQQVNANPQMGFHLREYTSADYTQEITKYPVQVSINKEIFLEVTLADETSRNTTLGVKVNECRATPSPDPHDSTSYLLIRDSCPATPAVHLQSSPSPETYRFSVQTFHFSGNTNTDDVVYIHCDVSICHDDKCGFRCGASGGARRKRRSGLSKRSALGST
;
A
#
# COMPACT_ATOMS: atom_id res chain seq x y z
N MET A 1 21.25 19.73 -2.01
CA MET A 1 20.81 19.64 -0.61
C MET A 1 19.98 18.37 -0.52
N VAL A 2 20.60 17.25 -0.18
CA VAL A 2 19.87 16.01 0.11
C VAL A 2 19.47 16.16 1.57
N LEU A 3 18.18 16.17 1.86
CA LEU A 3 17.70 16.10 3.23
C LEU A 3 17.95 14.66 3.68
N ASP A 4 19.06 14.44 4.38
CA ASP A 4 19.35 13.18 5.06
C ASP A 4 18.40 13.03 6.26
N GLY A 5 17.12 12.77 5.97
CA GLY A 5 16.16 12.33 6.97
C GLY A 5 16.01 10.81 6.92
N SER A 6 15.69 10.23 8.07
CA SER A 6 15.42 8.80 8.25
C SER A 6 13.94 8.59 8.48
N PHE A 7 13.32 7.70 7.72
CA PHE A 7 12.01 7.15 8.00
C PHE A 7 12.17 6.03 9.03
N GLN A 8 11.51 6.18 10.18
CA GLN A 8 11.39 5.11 11.15
C GLN A 8 10.02 4.45 11.03
N ALA A 9 9.92 3.33 10.33
CA ALA A 9 8.69 2.53 10.41
C ALA A 9 8.66 1.77 11.74
N VAL A 10 7.63 1.99 12.54
CA VAL A 10 7.32 1.14 13.69
C VAL A 10 6.05 0.36 13.38
N THR A 11 6.18 -0.95 13.26
CA THR A 11 5.02 -1.84 13.18
C THR A 11 5.31 -3.10 14.00
N LYS A 12 4.62 -3.18 15.13
CA LYS A 12 4.45 -4.43 15.90
C LYS A 12 3.00 -4.62 16.35
N GLU A 13 2.08 -3.80 15.86
CA GLU A 13 0.66 -3.94 16.18
C GLU A 13 -0.03 -4.69 15.04
N PRO A 14 -0.80 -5.75 15.36
CA PRO A 14 -1.45 -6.57 14.34
C PRO A 14 -2.45 -5.72 13.52
N PRO A 15 -2.65 -6.04 12.24
CA PRO A 15 -3.67 -5.39 11.42
C PRO A 15 -5.02 -5.41 12.11
N GLN A 16 -5.74 -4.29 12.03
CA GLN A 16 -7.03 -4.16 12.68
C GLN A 16 -8.05 -5.03 11.95
N GLN A 17 -8.64 -5.98 12.68
CA GLN A 17 -9.60 -6.93 12.14
C GLN A 17 -10.99 -6.27 12.07
N VAL A 18 -11.50 -5.98 10.86
CA VAL A 18 -12.85 -5.45 10.69
C VAL A 18 -13.75 -6.57 10.16
N ASN A 19 -14.77 -6.94 10.94
CA ASN A 19 -15.73 -8.00 10.61
C ASN A 19 -15.14 -9.42 10.46
N ALA A 20 -14.02 -9.72 11.12
CA ALA A 20 -13.45 -11.07 11.17
C ALA A 20 -13.82 -11.80 12.46
N ASN A 21 -13.96 -13.13 12.38
CA ASN A 21 -14.06 -14.01 13.55
C ASN A 21 -12.80 -13.80 14.42
N PRO A 22 -12.89 -13.66 15.76
CA PRO A 22 -11.73 -13.51 16.64
C PRO A 22 -10.66 -14.62 16.52
N GLN A 23 -11.01 -15.77 15.94
CA GLN A 23 -10.05 -16.85 15.63
C GLN A 23 -9.28 -16.66 14.31
N MET A 24 -9.66 -15.68 13.50
CA MET A 24 -9.05 -15.35 12.23
C MET A 24 -8.16 -14.12 12.42
N GLY A 25 -6.89 -14.23 12.03
CA GLY A 25 -5.91 -13.16 12.20
C GLY A 25 -5.24 -12.78 10.88
N PHE A 26 -4.62 -11.61 10.87
CA PHE A 26 -3.75 -11.16 9.78
C PHE A 26 -2.35 -10.85 10.33
N HIS A 27 -1.34 -10.95 9.47
CA HIS A 27 -0.02 -10.40 9.72
C HIS A 27 0.26 -9.29 8.73
N LEU A 28 0.85 -8.19 9.22
CA LEU A 28 1.56 -7.21 8.39
C LEU A 28 3.05 -7.45 8.62
N ARG A 29 3.79 -7.67 7.54
CA ARG A 29 5.23 -7.95 7.56
C ARG A 29 5.96 -7.01 6.62
N GLU A 30 7.15 -6.61 7.03
CA GLU A 30 8.00 -5.65 6.37
C GLU A 30 9.26 -6.31 5.84
N TYR A 31 9.72 -5.87 4.68
CA TYR A 31 10.87 -6.43 3.98
C TYR A 31 11.73 -5.30 3.41
N THR A 32 13.02 -5.57 3.29
CA THR A 32 14.02 -4.63 2.75
C THR A 32 14.09 -4.66 1.22
N SER A 33 13.52 -5.69 0.58
CA SER A 33 13.61 -5.92 -0.87
C SER A 33 12.35 -6.51 -1.49
N ALA A 34 12.22 -6.31 -2.80
CA ALA A 34 11.06 -6.73 -3.61
C ALA A 34 10.90 -8.25 -3.79
N ASP A 35 11.86 -9.04 -3.30
CA ASP A 35 11.80 -10.51 -3.32
C ASP A 35 11.05 -11.08 -2.11
N TYR A 36 10.77 -10.27 -1.08
CA TYR A 36 10.04 -10.66 0.13
C TYR A 36 10.70 -11.84 0.86
N THR A 37 12.03 -11.95 0.82
CA THR A 37 12.77 -13.07 1.42
C THR A 37 13.25 -12.80 2.84
N GLN A 38 13.62 -11.55 3.14
CA GLN A 38 14.17 -11.15 4.43
C GLN A 38 13.20 -10.24 5.17
N GLU A 39 12.39 -10.85 6.04
CA GLU A 39 11.50 -10.13 6.94
C GLU A 39 12.29 -9.30 7.96
N ILE A 40 11.81 -8.08 8.20
CA ILE A 40 12.35 -7.19 9.20
C ILE A 40 11.72 -7.53 10.55
N THR A 41 12.54 -8.03 11.47
CA THR A 41 12.09 -8.48 12.80
C THR A 41 12.56 -7.58 13.94
N LYS A 42 13.36 -6.55 13.62
CA LYS A 42 13.91 -5.59 14.60
C LYS A 42 13.34 -4.20 14.32
N TYR A 43 12.68 -3.64 15.33
CA TYR A 43 12.02 -2.33 15.28
C TYR A 43 12.66 -1.32 16.24
N PRO A 44 12.62 -0.01 15.95
CA PRO A 44 12.10 0.63 14.73
C PRO A 44 12.95 0.30 13.48
N VAL A 45 12.30 0.20 12.32
CA VAL A 45 13.01 0.00 11.04
C VAL A 45 13.53 1.35 10.56
N GLN A 46 14.85 1.46 10.45
CA GLN A 46 15.50 2.66 9.92
C GLN A 46 15.66 2.54 8.41
N VAL A 47 14.95 3.37 7.66
CA VAL A 47 15.04 3.44 6.19
C VAL A 47 15.32 4.88 5.77
N SER A 48 16.25 5.11 4.86
CA SER A 48 16.45 6.47 4.32
C SER A 48 15.19 6.95 3.61
N ILE A 49 14.88 8.24 3.67
CA ILE A 49 13.76 8.84 2.91
C ILE A 49 13.96 8.60 1.40
N ASN A 50 12.85 8.51 0.65
CA ASN A 50 12.80 8.25 -0.79
C ASN A 50 13.29 6.85 -1.21
N LYS A 51 13.50 5.93 -0.26
CA LYS A 51 13.74 4.51 -0.53
C LYS A 51 12.43 3.75 -0.44
N GLU A 52 12.41 2.52 -0.96
CA GLU A 52 11.22 1.67 -0.83
C GLU A 52 11.34 0.79 0.40
N ILE A 53 10.23 0.66 1.12
CA ILE A 53 9.97 -0.43 2.06
C ILE A 53 8.89 -1.33 1.44
N PHE A 54 9.03 -2.63 1.62
CA PHE A 54 8.13 -3.62 1.04
C PHE A 54 7.25 -4.21 2.14
N LEU A 55 5.93 -4.23 1.93
CA LEU A 55 4.95 -4.70 2.89
C LEU A 55 4.15 -5.86 2.34
N GLU A 56 3.88 -6.82 3.21
CA GLU A 56 3.06 -8.00 2.94
C GLU A 56 1.98 -8.12 4.00
N VAL A 57 0.72 -8.25 3.56
CA VAL A 57 -0.40 -8.64 4.42
C VAL A 57 -0.74 -10.08 4.13
N THR A 58 -0.77 -10.94 5.16
CA THR A 58 -1.16 -12.36 5.04
C THR A 58 -2.24 -12.75 6.02
N LEU A 59 -3.00 -13.81 5.69
CA LEU A 59 -3.81 -14.54 6.68
C LEU A 59 -2.88 -15.28 7.67
N ALA A 60 -3.26 -15.32 8.95
CA ALA A 60 -2.52 -16.09 9.95
C ALA A 60 -2.64 -17.60 9.71
N ASP A 61 -1.58 -18.36 9.98
CA ASP A 61 -1.42 -19.77 9.56
C ASP A 61 -2.56 -20.71 9.99
N GLU A 62 -3.20 -20.47 11.15
CA GLU A 62 -4.34 -21.28 11.60
C GLU A 62 -5.62 -21.09 10.75
N THR A 63 -5.67 -20.02 9.96
CA THR A 63 -6.79 -19.63 9.08
C THR A 63 -6.67 -20.23 7.66
N SER A 64 -5.45 -20.46 7.19
CA SER A 64 -5.09 -20.89 5.81
C SER A 64 -5.47 -22.34 5.48
N ARG A 65 -6.21 -23.05 6.36
CA ARG A 65 -6.65 -24.43 6.09
C ARG A 65 -7.71 -24.56 4.99
N ASN A 66 -8.20 -23.46 4.43
CA ASN A 66 -9.21 -23.44 3.39
C ASN A 66 -8.69 -22.66 2.18
N THR A 67 -8.36 -23.38 1.10
CA THR A 67 -7.79 -22.85 -0.16
C THR A 67 -8.70 -21.89 -0.92
N THR A 68 -9.88 -21.56 -0.37
CA THR A 68 -10.88 -20.67 -0.99
C THR A 68 -10.96 -19.29 -0.35
N LEU A 69 -10.14 -19.04 0.67
CA LEU A 69 -10.07 -17.75 1.36
C LEU A 69 -8.88 -16.94 0.83
N GLY A 70 -9.08 -15.64 0.75
CA GLY A 70 -8.02 -14.69 0.45
C GLY A 70 -8.12 -13.45 1.33
N VAL A 71 -7.12 -12.59 1.18
CA VAL A 71 -6.98 -11.35 1.92
C VAL A 71 -7.34 -10.17 1.03
N LYS A 72 -8.20 -9.29 1.55
CA LYS A 72 -8.54 -8.02 0.91
C LYS A 72 -8.13 -6.88 1.83
N VAL A 73 -7.16 -6.08 1.37
CA VAL A 73 -6.77 -4.83 2.03
C VAL A 73 -7.74 -3.74 1.61
N ASN A 74 -8.61 -3.33 2.52
CA ASN A 74 -9.60 -2.28 2.27
C ASN A 74 -8.93 -0.91 2.27
N GLU A 75 -8.12 -0.66 3.29
CA GLU A 75 -7.43 0.60 3.46
C GLU A 75 -6.10 0.38 4.16
N CYS A 76 -5.07 1.13 3.78
CA CYS A 76 -3.89 1.30 4.62
C CYS A 76 -3.58 2.79 4.73
N ARG A 77 -3.21 3.22 5.93
CA ARG A 77 -2.82 4.59 6.25
C ARG A 77 -1.55 4.61 7.06
N ALA A 78 -0.84 5.72 6.96
CA ALA A 78 0.28 6.02 7.81
C ALA A 78 -0.10 7.14 8.80
N THR A 79 0.39 7.06 10.03
CA THR A 79 0.19 8.08 11.08
C THR A 79 1.52 8.40 11.77
N PRO A 80 1.67 9.61 12.34
CA PRO A 80 2.85 10.02 13.11
C PRO A 80 2.82 9.50 14.57
N SER A 81 1.78 8.78 14.95
CA SER A 81 1.59 8.21 16.29
C SER A 81 1.02 6.78 16.19
N PRO A 82 1.10 5.99 17.27
CA PRO A 82 0.50 4.66 17.30
C PRO A 82 -1.04 4.66 17.10
N ASP A 83 -1.71 5.80 17.25
CA ASP A 83 -3.16 5.87 17.07
C ASP A 83 -3.53 5.75 15.57
N PRO A 84 -4.24 4.69 15.13
CA PRO A 84 -4.72 4.58 13.75
C PRO A 84 -5.71 5.67 13.35
N HIS A 85 -6.32 6.36 14.33
CA HIS A 85 -7.27 7.43 14.13
C HIS A 85 -6.66 8.83 14.30
N ASP A 86 -5.33 8.94 14.29
CA ASP A 86 -4.65 10.24 14.33
C ASP A 86 -5.20 11.17 13.24
N SER A 87 -5.53 12.40 13.65
CA SER A 87 -6.00 13.47 12.76
C SER A 87 -5.01 13.77 11.62
N THR A 88 -3.72 13.54 11.86
CA THR A 88 -2.66 13.61 10.87
C THR A 88 -2.43 12.22 10.32
N SER A 89 -2.84 11.97 9.07
CA SER A 89 -2.63 10.68 8.43
C SER A 89 -2.37 10.83 6.94
N TYR A 90 -1.77 9.80 6.35
CA TYR A 90 -1.52 9.70 4.92
C TYR A 90 -2.06 8.40 4.36
N LEU A 91 -2.96 8.50 3.38
CA LEU A 91 -3.62 7.34 2.80
C LEU A 91 -2.70 6.65 1.79
N LEU A 92 -2.42 5.37 2.01
CA LEU A 92 -1.52 4.55 1.18
C LEU A 92 -2.32 3.67 0.22
N ILE A 93 -3.27 2.90 0.77
CA ILE A 93 -4.14 2.00 0.02
C ILE A 93 -5.59 2.41 0.29
N ARG A 94 -6.42 2.39 -0.74
CA ARG A 94 -7.88 2.53 -0.65
C ARG A 94 -8.55 1.60 -1.66
N ASP A 95 -9.52 0.82 -1.21
CA ASP A 95 -10.23 -0.18 -2.01
C ASP A 95 -9.27 -1.12 -2.75
N SER A 96 -8.23 -1.58 -2.03
CA SER A 96 -7.16 -2.44 -2.55
C SER A 96 -6.34 -1.82 -3.69
N CYS A 97 -6.35 -0.49 -3.82
CA CYS A 97 -5.61 0.24 -4.83
C CYS A 97 -4.69 1.32 -4.23
N PRO A 98 -3.59 1.68 -4.90
CA PRO A 98 -2.77 2.81 -4.50
C PRO A 98 -3.59 4.09 -4.41
N ALA A 99 -3.62 4.71 -3.23
CA ALA A 99 -4.25 6.02 -3.02
C ALA A 99 -3.29 7.18 -3.35
N THR A 100 -2.00 6.87 -3.53
CA THR A 100 -0.92 7.83 -3.77
C THR A 100 0.11 7.27 -4.75
N PRO A 101 0.81 8.12 -5.52
CA PRO A 101 1.95 7.70 -6.35
C PRO A 101 3.12 7.10 -5.58
N ALA A 102 3.22 7.30 -4.26
CA ALA A 102 4.27 6.71 -3.44
C ALA A 102 4.09 5.19 -3.24
N VAL A 103 2.95 4.63 -3.64
CA VAL A 103 2.62 3.22 -3.42
C VAL A 103 2.63 2.45 -4.74
N HIS A 104 3.34 1.33 -4.75
CA HIS A 104 3.38 0.42 -5.90
C HIS A 104 2.86 -0.96 -5.50
N LEU A 105 1.91 -1.49 -6.25
CA LEU A 105 1.46 -2.86 -6.04
C LEU A 105 2.51 -3.84 -6.53
N GLN A 106 2.73 -4.89 -5.75
CA GLN A 106 3.68 -5.95 -6.04
C GLN A 106 2.94 -7.26 -6.33
N SER A 107 3.60 -8.20 -6.99
CA SER A 107 2.97 -9.48 -7.31
C SER A 107 2.77 -10.32 -6.05
N SER A 108 1.51 -10.68 -5.76
CA SER A 108 1.17 -11.63 -4.70
C SER A 108 1.34 -13.08 -5.16
N PRO A 109 1.91 -13.98 -4.33
CA PRO A 109 2.09 -15.39 -4.65
C PRO A 109 0.79 -16.22 -4.55
N SER A 110 -0.21 -15.75 -3.79
CA SER A 110 -1.48 -16.44 -3.56
C SER A 110 -2.60 -15.45 -3.20
N PRO A 111 -3.89 -15.86 -3.25
CA PRO A 111 -5.01 -15.04 -2.78
C PRO A 111 -4.92 -14.64 -1.29
N GLU A 112 -4.20 -15.42 -0.49
CA GLU A 112 -4.00 -15.19 0.95
C GLU A 112 -2.95 -14.11 1.26
N THR A 113 -2.31 -13.57 0.22
CA THR A 113 -1.22 -12.61 0.34
C THR A 113 -1.52 -11.34 -0.46
N TYR A 114 -1.27 -10.18 0.14
CA TYR A 114 -1.34 -8.88 -0.53
C TYR A 114 -0.03 -8.12 -0.35
N ARG A 115 0.66 -7.82 -1.46
CA ARG A 115 1.98 -7.17 -1.44
C ARG A 115 1.94 -5.79 -2.08
N PHE A 116 2.58 -4.84 -1.42
CA PHE A 116 2.80 -3.49 -1.95
C PHE A 116 4.14 -2.94 -1.43
N SER A 117 4.70 -1.96 -2.12
CA SER A 117 5.82 -1.16 -1.64
C SER A 117 5.38 0.29 -1.43
N VAL A 118 6.08 0.96 -0.53
CA VAL A 118 5.86 2.37 -0.23
C VAL A 118 7.20 3.09 -0.31
N GLN A 119 7.24 4.18 -1.07
CA GLN A 119 8.36 5.12 -1.00
C GLN A 119 8.29 5.87 0.33
N THR A 120 9.35 5.77 1.12
CA THR A 120 9.45 6.32 2.47
C THR A 120 9.40 7.84 2.47
N PHE A 121 8.68 8.39 3.45
CA PHE A 121 8.43 9.83 3.63
C PHE A 121 8.42 10.16 5.13
N HIS A 122 8.41 11.43 5.51
CA HIS A 122 8.23 11.84 6.91
C HIS A 122 7.05 12.82 7.01
N PHE A 123 6.46 12.93 8.20
CA PHE A 123 5.43 13.93 8.46
C PHE A 123 6.07 15.30 8.75
N SER A 124 5.82 16.28 7.90
CA SER A 124 6.29 17.66 8.14
C SER A 124 5.50 18.30 9.28
N GLY A 125 6.18 18.99 10.20
CA GLY A 125 5.55 19.80 11.25
C GLY A 125 5.15 19.05 12.53
N ASN A 126 5.53 17.77 12.67
CA ASN A 126 5.33 17.02 13.91
C ASN A 126 6.44 17.38 14.92
N THR A 127 6.06 17.67 16.16
CA THR A 127 6.98 18.01 17.26
C THR A 127 7.51 16.78 18.01
N ASN A 128 7.09 15.57 17.61
CA ASN A 128 7.63 14.33 18.15
C ASN A 128 8.99 14.03 17.52
N THR A 129 9.99 13.84 18.38
CA THR A 129 11.42 13.94 18.11
C THR A 129 12.05 12.84 17.26
N ASP A 130 11.28 11.87 16.74
CA ASP A 130 11.86 10.60 16.26
C ASP A 130 11.54 10.22 14.80
N ASP A 131 10.88 11.10 14.01
CA ASP A 131 10.52 10.83 12.59
C ASP A 131 9.88 9.44 12.36
N VAL A 132 9.07 9.00 13.34
CA VAL A 132 8.42 7.69 13.32
C VAL A 132 7.12 7.74 12.52
N VAL A 133 6.90 6.70 11.74
CA VAL A 133 5.69 6.46 10.97
C VAL A 133 5.14 5.08 11.32
N TYR A 134 3.87 5.05 11.68
CA TYR A 134 3.11 3.83 11.95
C TYR A 134 2.24 3.53 10.74
N ILE A 135 2.22 2.28 10.28
CA ILE A 135 1.35 1.85 9.18
C ILE A 135 0.23 0.99 9.74
N HIS A 136 -1.00 1.38 9.42
CA HIS A 136 -2.22 0.73 9.87
C HIS A 136 -3.02 0.27 8.66
N CYS A 137 -3.52 -0.96 8.67
CA CYS A 137 -4.34 -1.49 7.60
C CYS A 137 -5.67 -2.05 8.13
N ASP A 138 -6.75 -1.69 7.44
CA ASP A 138 -8.06 -2.35 7.51
C ASP A 138 -8.07 -3.48 6.48
N VAL A 139 -8.27 -4.69 6.98
CA VAL A 139 -8.19 -5.91 6.20
C VAL A 139 -9.43 -6.76 6.44
N SER A 140 -9.92 -7.38 5.37
CA SER A 140 -11.06 -8.28 5.39
C SER A 140 -10.76 -9.55 4.61
N ILE A 141 -11.61 -10.56 4.81
CA ILE A 141 -11.51 -11.85 4.13
C ILE A 141 -12.45 -11.84 2.94
N CYS A 142 -11.99 -12.41 1.86
CA CYS A 142 -12.76 -12.62 0.64
C CYS A 142 -12.65 -14.08 0.20
N HIS A 143 -13.58 -14.53 -0.62
CA HIS A 143 -13.44 -15.79 -1.34
C HIS A 143 -12.73 -15.55 -2.68
N ASP A 144 -11.96 -16.52 -3.16
CA ASP A 144 -11.06 -16.45 -4.34
C ASP A 144 -11.51 -15.48 -5.45
N ASP A 145 -12.75 -15.63 -5.91
CA ASP A 145 -13.36 -14.89 -7.01
C ASP A 145 -13.61 -13.41 -6.72
N LYS A 146 -13.61 -13.02 -5.44
CA LYS A 146 -13.95 -11.69 -4.93
C LYS A 146 -12.78 -10.95 -4.30
N CYS A 147 -11.61 -11.56 -4.20
CA CYS A 147 -10.38 -10.91 -3.72
C CYS A 147 -9.72 -10.02 -4.78
N GLY A 148 -10.07 -10.22 -6.05
CA GLY A 148 -9.53 -9.43 -7.15
C GLY A 148 -9.98 -7.97 -7.10
N PHE A 149 -9.03 -7.06 -7.20
CA PHE A 149 -9.27 -5.63 -7.38
C PHE A 149 -8.79 -5.19 -8.77
N ARG A 150 -9.41 -4.15 -9.31
CA ARG A 150 -8.99 -3.54 -10.58
C ARG A 150 -8.80 -2.06 -10.36
N CYS A 151 -7.56 -1.66 -10.15
CA CYS A 151 -7.23 -0.25 -10.11
C CYS A 151 -7.42 0.32 -11.52
N GLY A 152 -8.38 1.24 -11.66
CA GLY A 152 -8.58 1.94 -12.92
C GLY A 152 -7.28 2.62 -13.36
N ALA A 153 -7.00 2.62 -14.66
CA ALA A 153 -5.81 3.28 -15.23
C ALA A 153 -5.91 4.83 -15.21
N SER A 154 -6.51 5.40 -14.17
CA SER A 154 -6.61 6.84 -13.95
C SER A 154 -5.45 7.31 -13.08
N GLY A 155 -4.26 7.47 -13.66
CA GLY A 155 -3.17 8.13 -12.93
C GLY A 155 -1.79 8.24 -13.58
N GLY A 156 -1.44 7.49 -14.64
CA GLY A 156 -0.02 7.38 -15.00
C GLY A 156 0.37 7.18 -16.47
N ALA A 157 -0.55 7.26 -17.43
CA ALA A 157 -0.18 7.12 -18.84
C ALA A 157 -0.76 8.25 -19.68
N ARG A 158 -0.06 9.40 -19.72
CA ARG A 158 -0.26 10.42 -20.75
C ARG A 158 0.10 9.79 -22.10
N ARG A 159 -0.87 9.12 -22.75
CA ARG A 159 -0.78 8.73 -24.16
C ARG A 159 -0.44 10.00 -24.94
N LYS A 160 0.81 10.10 -25.38
CA LYS A 160 1.28 11.14 -26.30
C LYS A 160 0.49 10.96 -27.60
N ARG A 161 -0.65 11.64 -27.73
CA ARG A 161 -1.40 11.71 -28.99
C ARG A 161 -0.46 12.40 -29.99
N ARG A 162 0.23 11.62 -30.82
CA ARG A 162 0.82 12.12 -32.06
C ARG A 162 -0.36 12.60 -32.91
N SER A 163 -0.58 13.91 -32.97
CA SER A 163 -1.51 14.51 -33.91
C SER A 163 -0.93 14.36 -35.32
N GLY A 164 -1.36 13.32 -36.02
CA GLY A 164 -1.18 13.15 -37.45
C GLY A 164 -2.54 13.11 -38.14
N LEU A 165 -2.57 13.65 -39.37
CA LEU A 165 -3.63 13.64 -40.41
C LEU A 165 -4.43 14.95 -40.52
N SER A 166 -4.07 15.88 -41.41
CA SER A 166 -4.17 15.91 -42.90
C SER A 166 -5.58 16.20 -43.43
N LYS A 167 -5.70 17.42 -44.01
CA LYS A 167 -6.60 17.96 -45.04
C LYS A 167 -7.95 17.25 -45.32
N ARG A 168 -9.02 18.06 -45.41
CA ARG A 168 -9.94 18.09 -46.56
C ARG A 168 -10.77 19.38 -46.63
N SER A 169 -11.09 19.72 -47.87
CA SER A 169 -11.64 20.92 -48.48
C SER A 169 -13.14 21.12 -48.25
N ALA A 170 -13.60 22.38 -48.25
CA ALA A 170 -15.01 22.73 -48.43
C ALA A 170 -15.15 23.76 -49.57
N LEU A 171 -15.93 23.40 -50.58
CA LEU A 171 -16.38 24.21 -51.71
C LEU A 171 -17.90 24.38 -51.55
N GLY A 172 -18.43 25.58 -51.81
CA GLY A 172 -19.84 25.79 -52.13
C GLY A 172 -20.60 26.72 -51.17
N SER A 173 -20.71 28.00 -51.54
CA SER A 173 -21.78 28.89 -51.08
C SER A 173 -22.69 29.16 -52.27
N THR A 174 -24.00 29.04 -52.02
CA THR A 174 -25.08 29.44 -52.91
C THR A 174 -25.29 30.94 -52.87
#